data_AF-A0A835P1X8-F1
#
_entry.id   AF-A0A835P1X8-F1
#
_cell.length_a   1.000
_cell.length_b   1.000
_cell.length_c   1.000
_cell.angle_alpha   90.00
_cell.angle_beta   90.00
_cell.angle_gamma   90.00
#
_symmetry.space_group_name_H-M   'P 1'
#
loop_
_entity.id
_entity.type
_entity.pdbx_description
1 polymer ?
#
loop_
_entity_poly.entity_id
_entity_poly.type
_entity_poly.pdbx_seq_one_letter_code
_entity_poly.pdbx_strand_id
1 'polypeptide(L)'
;GKVIEAAPFNLSAKIRKNCQELIRTRDFRVQTVTLIPGDGIGPEISASVMKIFDAAKAPIQWEERNVTAIQGPGGKWMIPPEAKESMDKNKMGLKGPLKTPIAAGHPSMNLLLRKTFDLYANVRPCVSIEGYKTPYTDVNIVTIRENTEGEYSGIEHVIVDGVVQSIKLITEEASKRIAEFAFEYARNNQRSHVTAVHKANIMRMSDGLFLRKCREAAENCKDIKFNEMYLDTVCLNMVQDPSQFDVLVMPNLYGDILSDLCAGLIGGLGVTPSGNIGANGVAIFESVHGTAPDIAGKDMANPTALLLSAVMMLRHMGLHKHASKIESACFETIKDGKVLTKDLGGNSKCSEFTDEICRRVQIVTRVLLIWSYQGIASIPVPDKEIAIVKLLSMAQDYPSWPGGFLQIPSIPRKTRLHQFHKLLGSLAGQHLPTSNYQFKGRLSTSDLQVHNF
;
A
#
# COMPACT_ATOMS: atom_id res chain seq x y z
N GLY A 1 49.70 24.84 35.57
CA GLY A 1 48.84 24.54 36.72
C GLY A 1 47.65 25.47 36.76
N LYS A 2 46.48 24.96 36.36
CA LYS A 2 45.12 25.27 36.86
C LYS A 2 44.15 24.44 36.02
N VAL A 3 43.61 23.38 36.63
CA VAL A 3 42.54 22.56 36.07
C VAL A 3 41.25 23.38 36.20
N ILE A 4 40.53 23.59 35.09
CA ILE A 4 39.17 24.12 35.12
C ILE A 4 38.26 22.90 34.95
N GLU A 5 37.66 22.45 36.06
CA GLU A 5 36.57 21.48 36.04
C GLU A 5 35.34 22.11 35.38
N ALA A 6 34.83 21.49 34.32
CA ALA A 6 33.56 21.86 33.71
C ALA A 6 32.41 21.31 34.57
N ALA A 7 31.61 22.20 35.15
CA ALA A 7 30.40 21.85 35.89
C ALA A 7 29.37 21.14 35.00
N PRO A 8 28.59 20.17 35.53
CA PRO A 8 27.54 19.50 34.77
C PRO A 8 26.41 20.49 34.46
N PHE A 9 26.13 20.68 33.16
CA PHE A 9 25.05 21.53 32.68
C PHE A 9 23.70 20.92 33.10
N ASN A 10 23.08 21.47 34.15
CA ASN A 10 21.76 21.06 34.60
C ASN A 10 20.70 21.61 33.63
N LEU A 11 20.21 20.75 32.74
CA LEU A 11 19.08 21.07 31.87
C LEU A 11 17.85 21.35 32.74
N SER A 12 17.20 22.52 32.58
CA SER A 12 16.09 22.91 33.44
C SER A 12 14.96 21.86 33.39
N ALA A 13 14.36 21.56 34.55
CA ALA A 13 13.26 20.59 34.66
C ALA A 13 12.08 20.91 33.72
N LYS A 14 11.93 22.19 33.32
CA LYS A 14 10.93 22.67 32.38
C LYS A 14 11.21 22.25 30.93
N ILE A 15 12.47 22.16 30.52
CA ILE A 15 12.87 21.62 29.20
C ILE A 15 12.71 20.09 29.18
N ARG A 16 13.05 19.38 30.27
CA ARG A 16 12.76 17.94 30.39
C ARG A 16 11.27 17.64 30.30
N LYS A 17 10.43 18.43 30.98
CA LYS A 17 8.96 18.29 30.95
C LYS A 17 8.39 18.63 29.58
N ASN A 18 8.86 19.69 28.92
CA ASN A 18 8.44 20.04 27.57
C ASN A 18 8.93 19.05 26.51
N CYS A 19 10.12 18.46 26.65
CA CYS A 19 10.56 17.36 25.79
C CYS A 19 9.74 16.09 26.05
N GLN A 20 9.36 15.77 27.29
CA GLN A 20 8.46 14.66 27.60
C GLN A 20 7.02 14.91 27.10
N GLU A 21 6.54 16.15 27.12
CA GLU A 21 5.23 16.54 26.56
C GLU A 21 5.24 16.65 25.04
N LEU A 22 6.36 17.01 24.39
CA LEU A 22 6.54 16.95 22.93
C LEU A 22 6.79 15.52 22.44
N ILE A 23 7.30 14.62 23.30
CA ILE A 23 7.42 13.17 23.09
C ILE A 23 6.14 12.43 23.53
N ARG A 24 5.07 13.14 23.93
CA ARG A 24 3.70 12.61 23.74
C ARG A 24 3.36 12.65 22.25
N THR A 25 4.15 11.89 21.48
CA THR A 25 3.68 11.23 20.28
C THR A 25 2.30 10.65 20.59
N ARG A 26 1.34 10.80 19.66
CA ARG A 26 0.12 10.01 19.69
C ARG A 26 0.54 8.59 20.03
N ASP A 27 0.16 8.14 21.22
CA ASP A 27 0.47 6.80 21.68
C ASP A 27 -0.26 5.88 20.70
N PHE A 28 0.45 5.40 19.67
CA PHE A 28 -0.11 4.46 18.72
C PHE A 28 -0.31 3.19 19.50
N ARG A 29 -1.48 3.06 20.13
CA ARG A 29 -1.88 1.86 20.83
C ARG A 29 -1.67 0.70 19.88
N VAL A 30 -0.87 -0.27 20.30
CA VAL A 30 -0.63 -1.49 19.55
C VAL A 30 -2.00 -2.10 19.23
N GLN A 31 -2.28 -2.28 17.94
CA GLN A 31 -3.56 -2.84 17.49
C GLN A 31 -3.37 -4.33 17.26
N THR A 32 -4.30 -5.14 17.75
CA THR A 32 -4.29 -6.58 17.50
C THR A 32 -4.93 -6.85 16.15
N VAL A 33 -4.25 -7.64 15.31
CA VAL A 33 -4.73 -8.05 13.98
C VAL A 33 -4.78 -9.57 13.94
N THR A 34 -5.89 -10.12 13.48
CA THR A 34 -6.04 -11.56 13.27
C THR A 34 -5.21 -11.96 12.06
N LEU A 35 -4.23 -12.86 12.26
CA LEU A 35 -3.42 -13.40 11.17
C LEU A 35 -3.92 -14.80 10.82
N ILE A 36 -4.18 -15.03 9.55
CA ILE A 36 -4.52 -16.33 9.00
C ILE A 36 -3.40 -16.72 8.03
N PRO A 37 -2.39 -17.49 8.46
CA PRO A 37 -1.23 -17.80 7.61
C PRO A 37 -1.62 -18.51 6.30
N GLY A 38 -2.69 -19.31 6.34
CA GLY A 38 -3.21 -20.04 5.19
C GLY A 38 -2.39 -21.30 4.85
N ASP A 39 -2.50 -21.73 3.60
CA ASP A 39 -1.99 -23.02 3.11
C ASP A 39 -0.91 -22.83 2.02
N GLY A 40 -0.16 -23.89 1.74
CA GLY A 40 0.86 -23.90 0.68
C GLY A 40 1.99 -22.90 0.98
N ILE A 41 2.20 -21.91 0.10
CA ILE A 41 3.17 -20.83 0.34
C ILE A 41 2.74 -19.84 1.44
N GLY A 42 1.48 -19.88 1.88
CA GLY A 42 0.89 -18.91 2.81
C GLY A 42 1.70 -18.69 4.10
N PRO A 43 2.11 -19.75 4.83
CA PRO A 43 2.95 -19.61 6.02
C PRO A 43 4.29 -18.90 5.75
N GLU A 44 4.96 -19.21 4.64
CA GLU A 44 6.25 -18.61 4.26
C GLU A 44 6.13 -17.10 4.01
N ILE A 45 5.17 -16.70 3.18
CA ILE A 45 4.95 -15.29 2.87
C ILE A 45 4.38 -14.52 4.08
N SER A 46 3.60 -15.16 4.93
CA SER A 46 3.07 -14.55 6.16
C SER A 46 4.19 -14.29 7.17
N ALA A 47 5.11 -15.25 7.36
CA ALA A 47 6.32 -15.06 8.17
C ALA A 47 7.20 -13.93 7.64
N SER A 48 7.35 -13.82 6.32
CA SER A 48 8.04 -12.71 5.66
C SER A 48 7.42 -11.35 6.00
N VAL A 49 6.09 -11.22 5.89
CA VAL A 49 5.38 -9.97 6.23
C VAL A 49 5.54 -9.63 7.71
N MET A 50 5.40 -10.60 8.62
CA MET A 50 5.62 -10.37 10.05
C MET A 50 7.03 -9.86 10.35
N LYS A 51 8.06 -10.44 9.72
CA LYS A 51 9.46 -10.01 9.87
C LYS A 51 9.67 -8.57 9.40
N ILE A 52 9.09 -8.19 8.27
CA ILE A 52 9.17 -6.82 7.73
C ILE A 52 8.45 -5.83 8.66
N PHE A 53 7.30 -6.21 9.22
CA PHE A 53 6.55 -5.37 10.16
C PHE A 53 7.31 -5.14 11.46
N ASP A 54 8.00 -6.16 12.00
CA ASP A 54 8.88 -6.00 13.17
C ASP A 54 10.08 -5.10 12.84
N ALA A 55 10.72 -5.29 11.68
CA ALA A 55 11.81 -4.42 11.23
C ALA A 55 11.35 -2.96 11.05
N ALA A 56 10.10 -2.75 10.64
CA ALA A 56 9.48 -1.43 10.51
C ALA A 56 9.05 -0.82 11.85
N LYS A 57 8.98 -1.62 12.92
CA LYS A 57 8.38 -1.27 14.21
C LYS A 57 6.94 -0.77 14.03
N ALA A 58 6.16 -1.51 13.23
CA ALA A 58 4.73 -1.30 13.09
C ALA A 58 4.01 -1.64 14.41
N PRO A 59 3.05 -0.80 14.88
CA PRO A 59 2.35 -1.01 16.15
C PRO A 59 1.24 -2.07 16.01
N ILE A 60 1.63 -3.28 15.59
CA ILE A 60 0.73 -4.41 15.32
C ILE A 60 1.11 -5.58 16.23
N GLN A 61 0.10 -6.16 16.88
CA GLN A 61 0.21 -7.44 17.56
C GLN A 61 -0.54 -8.48 16.72
N TRP A 62 0.14 -9.55 16.32
CA TRP A 62 -0.49 -10.63 15.56
C TRP A 62 -1.20 -11.61 16.49
N GLU A 63 -2.44 -11.95 16.16
CA GLU A 63 -3.19 -13.05 16.78
C GLU A 63 -3.44 -14.12 15.71
N GLU A 64 -2.59 -15.14 15.68
CA GLU A 64 -2.70 -16.21 14.69
C GLU A 64 -3.93 -17.09 14.93
N ARG A 65 -4.71 -17.33 13.88
CA ARG A 65 -5.90 -18.19 13.89
C ARG A 65 -5.93 -19.08 12.66
N ASN A 66 -6.44 -20.28 12.86
CA ASN A 66 -6.72 -21.23 11.78
C ASN A 66 -8.19 -21.09 11.35
N VAL A 67 -8.46 -21.19 10.05
CA VAL A 67 -9.82 -21.07 9.49
C VAL A 67 -10.27 -22.32 8.73
N THR A 68 -9.57 -23.45 8.85
CA THR A 68 -9.96 -24.73 8.26
C THR A 68 -11.42 -25.05 8.62
N ALA A 69 -12.22 -25.39 7.62
CA ALA A 69 -13.64 -25.62 7.80
C ALA A 69 -13.91 -26.72 8.83
N ILE A 70 -14.88 -26.47 9.70
CA ILE A 70 -15.43 -27.47 10.62
C ILE A 70 -16.91 -27.70 10.30
N GLN A 71 -17.43 -28.87 10.68
CA GLN A 71 -18.86 -29.15 10.61
C GLN A 71 -19.54 -28.64 11.89
N GLY A 72 -20.44 -27.68 11.74
CA GLY A 72 -21.28 -27.19 12.82
C GLY A 72 -22.51 -28.07 13.07
N PRO A 73 -23.38 -27.65 14.01
CA PRO A 73 -24.67 -28.29 14.24
C PRO A 73 -25.48 -28.42 12.94
N GLY A 74 -26.01 -29.61 12.67
CA GLY A 74 -26.75 -29.89 11.43
C GLY A 74 -25.90 -30.12 10.18
N GLY A 75 -24.58 -30.32 10.33
CA GLY A 75 -23.68 -30.68 9.22
C GLY A 75 -23.29 -29.51 8.31
N LYS A 76 -23.65 -28.27 8.68
CA LYS A 76 -23.29 -27.07 7.91
C LYS A 76 -21.82 -26.72 8.13
N TRP A 77 -21.10 -26.49 7.06
CA TRP A 77 -19.71 -26.01 7.11
C TRP A 77 -19.63 -24.58 7.67
N MET A 78 -18.72 -24.37 8.62
CA MET A 78 -18.45 -23.08 9.24
C MET A 78 -16.95 -22.91 9.55
N ILE A 79 -16.53 -21.66 9.80
CA ILE A 79 -15.18 -21.39 10.32
C ILE A 79 -15.11 -21.71 11.83
N PRO A 80 -13.93 -22.02 12.37
CA PRO A 80 -13.75 -22.24 13.81
C PRO A 80 -14.23 -21.03 14.65
N PRO A 81 -14.94 -21.26 15.77
CA PRO A 81 -15.46 -20.18 16.61
C PRO A 81 -14.39 -19.21 17.09
N GLU A 82 -13.18 -19.70 17.40
CA GLU A 82 -12.07 -18.88 17.86
C GLU A 82 -11.57 -17.88 16.80
N ALA A 83 -11.64 -18.26 15.52
CA ALA A 83 -11.28 -17.38 14.42
C ALA A 83 -12.35 -16.31 14.21
N LYS A 84 -13.62 -16.69 14.35
CA LYS A 84 -14.75 -15.74 14.31
C LYS A 84 -14.67 -14.74 15.46
N GLU A 85 -14.44 -15.20 16.69
CA GLU A 85 -14.31 -14.35 17.86
C GLU A 85 -13.14 -13.37 17.74
N SER A 86 -11.99 -13.85 17.27
CA SER A 86 -10.82 -13.00 17.03
C SER A 86 -11.12 -11.89 16.01
N MET A 87 -11.75 -12.23 14.87
CA MET A 87 -12.16 -11.22 13.88
C MET A 87 -13.25 -10.27 14.40
N ASP A 88 -14.23 -10.77 15.16
CA ASP A 88 -15.28 -9.94 15.75
C ASP A 88 -14.71 -8.94 16.77
N LYS A 89 -13.65 -9.32 17.49
CA LYS A 89 -12.94 -8.47 18.45
C LYS A 89 -12.01 -7.47 17.77
N ASN A 90 -11.17 -7.94 16.86
CA ASN A 90 -10.08 -7.16 16.27
C ASN A 90 -10.53 -6.34 15.06
N LYS A 91 -11.57 -6.78 14.35
CA LYS A 91 -12.11 -6.24 13.10
C LYS A 91 -11.17 -6.30 11.90
N MET A 92 -9.85 -6.35 12.11
CA MET A 92 -8.82 -6.40 11.09
C MET A 92 -8.23 -7.80 10.96
N GLY A 93 -8.13 -8.28 9.71
CA GLY A 93 -7.49 -9.55 9.37
C GLY A 93 -6.46 -9.41 8.25
N LEU A 94 -5.36 -10.15 8.36
CA LEU A 94 -4.43 -10.41 7.26
C LEU A 94 -4.44 -11.91 6.96
N LYS A 95 -4.58 -12.27 5.69
CA LYS A 95 -4.81 -13.64 5.29
C LYS A 95 -3.95 -14.06 4.10
N GLY A 96 -3.22 -15.16 4.28
CA GLY A 96 -2.56 -15.88 3.18
C GLY A 96 -3.55 -16.71 2.34
N PRO A 97 -3.08 -17.30 1.23
CA PRO A 97 -3.91 -18.11 0.34
C PRO A 97 -4.49 -19.34 1.06
N LEU A 98 -5.74 -19.68 0.77
CA LEU A 98 -6.39 -20.88 1.30
C LEU A 98 -6.64 -21.91 0.21
N LYS A 99 -6.40 -23.18 0.52
CA LYS A 99 -6.72 -24.28 -0.37
C LYS A 99 -8.24 -24.48 -0.40
N THR A 100 -8.81 -24.55 -1.60
CA THR A 100 -10.20 -24.96 -1.80
C THR A 100 -10.22 -26.35 -2.44
N PRO A 101 -10.89 -27.35 -1.86
CA PRO A 101 -11.01 -28.65 -2.49
C PRO A 101 -11.86 -28.55 -3.76
N ILE A 102 -11.48 -29.30 -4.80
CA ILE A 102 -12.15 -29.30 -6.11
C ILE A 102 -13.19 -30.44 -6.11
N ALA A 103 -14.41 -30.15 -6.54
CA ALA A 103 -15.52 -31.09 -6.79
C ALA A 103 -16.10 -31.88 -5.59
N ALA A 104 -15.41 -31.99 -4.45
CA ALA A 104 -15.94 -32.63 -3.24
C ALA A 104 -15.35 -32.01 -1.96
N GLY A 105 -16.17 -31.77 -0.93
CA GLY A 105 -15.71 -31.26 0.38
C GLY A 105 -16.47 -30.03 0.86
N HIS A 106 -15.83 -29.23 1.72
CA HIS A 106 -16.40 -27.98 2.20
C HIS A 106 -16.46 -26.93 1.07
N PRO A 107 -17.41 -25.96 1.12
CA PRO A 107 -17.44 -24.85 0.18
C PRO A 107 -16.13 -24.02 0.27
N SER A 108 -15.87 -23.21 -0.75
CA SER A 108 -14.71 -22.29 -0.76
C SER A 108 -14.59 -21.52 0.55
N MET A 109 -13.44 -21.62 1.20
CA MET A 109 -13.18 -20.91 2.46
C MET A 109 -13.20 -19.39 2.28
N ASN A 110 -12.78 -18.92 1.11
CA ASN A 110 -12.86 -17.52 0.74
C ASN A 110 -14.31 -17.03 0.76
N LEU A 111 -15.21 -17.81 0.14
CA LEU A 111 -16.64 -17.51 0.14
C LEU A 111 -17.24 -17.57 1.55
N LEU A 112 -16.85 -18.58 2.34
CA LEU A 112 -17.33 -18.73 3.71
C LEU A 112 -16.91 -17.56 4.59
N LEU A 113 -15.67 -17.09 4.50
CA LEU A 113 -15.19 -15.90 5.24
C LEU A 113 -15.95 -14.64 4.81
N ARG A 114 -16.10 -14.42 3.50
CA ARG A 114 -16.81 -13.26 2.95
C ARG A 114 -18.26 -13.18 3.42
N LYS A 115 -18.97 -14.32 3.41
CA LYS A 115 -20.35 -14.40 3.91
C LYS A 115 -20.42 -14.26 5.43
N THR A 116 -19.49 -14.88 6.17
CA THR A 116 -19.48 -14.85 7.65
C THR A 116 -19.28 -13.44 8.19
N PHE A 117 -18.47 -12.64 7.51
CA PHE A 117 -18.10 -11.29 7.96
C PHE A 117 -18.71 -10.17 7.09
N ASP A 118 -19.66 -10.51 6.21
CA ASP A 118 -20.30 -9.60 5.25
C ASP A 118 -19.31 -8.67 4.52
N LEU A 119 -18.24 -9.26 3.98
CA LEU A 119 -17.16 -8.55 3.28
C LEU A 119 -17.58 -8.24 1.85
N TYR A 120 -18.45 -7.25 1.69
CA TYR A 120 -19.18 -6.97 0.46
C TYR A 120 -18.38 -6.32 -0.66
N ALA A 121 -17.28 -5.63 -0.36
CA ALA A 121 -16.45 -4.95 -1.36
C ALA A 121 -15.06 -5.58 -1.42
N ASN A 122 -14.67 -6.09 -2.59
CA ASN A 122 -13.29 -6.52 -2.84
C ASN A 122 -12.56 -5.42 -3.64
N VAL A 123 -11.53 -4.83 -3.05
CA VAL A 123 -10.72 -3.76 -3.63
C VAL A 123 -9.38 -4.33 -4.09
N ARG A 124 -9.08 -4.18 -5.38
CA ARG A 124 -7.83 -4.66 -5.99
C ARG A 124 -7.19 -3.53 -6.81
N PRO A 125 -6.22 -2.78 -6.23
CA PRO A 125 -5.42 -1.83 -6.97
C PRO A 125 -4.37 -2.56 -7.82
N CYS A 126 -4.23 -2.15 -9.07
CA CYS A 126 -3.23 -2.63 -10.01
C CYS A 126 -2.41 -1.43 -10.47
N VAL A 127 -1.19 -1.32 -9.93
CA VAL A 127 -0.27 -0.21 -10.20
C VAL A 127 1.02 -0.78 -10.79
N SER A 128 1.50 -0.22 -11.89
CA SER A 128 2.81 -0.57 -12.46
C SER A 128 3.90 -0.34 -11.43
N ILE A 129 4.79 -1.34 -11.29
CA ILE A 129 5.90 -1.28 -10.34
C ILE A 129 7.14 -0.76 -11.06
N GLU A 130 7.71 0.34 -10.56
CA GLU A 130 8.93 0.92 -11.12
C GLU A 130 10.08 -0.11 -11.07
N GLY A 131 10.80 -0.26 -12.20
CA GLY A 131 11.90 -1.21 -12.35
C GLY A 131 11.47 -2.65 -12.67
N TYR A 132 10.18 -2.97 -12.65
CA TYR A 132 9.67 -4.24 -13.16
C TYR A 132 9.05 -4.04 -14.55
N LYS A 133 9.74 -4.53 -15.58
CA LYS A 133 9.36 -4.31 -16.97
C LYS A 133 8.21 -5.23 -17.37
N THR A 134 7.11 -4.64 -17.84
CA THR A 134 6.01 -5.35 -18.52
C THR A 134 5.79 -4.74 -19.91
N PRO A 135 4.94 -5.32 -20.77
CA PRO A 135 4.51 -4.67 -22.01
C PRO A 135 3.78 -3.35 -21.81
N TYR A 136 3.28 -3.07 -20.61
CA TYR A 136 2.54 -1.87 -20.24
C TYR A 136 3.35 -0.98 -19.27
N THR A 137 3.12 0.32 -19.34
CA THR A 137 3.71 1.31 -18.43
C THR A 137 2.63 2.15 -17.79
N ASP A 138 2.91 2.70 -16.61
CA ASP A 138 2.07 3.68 -15.91
C ASP A 138 0.60 3.24 -15.68
N VAL A 139 0.36 1.93 -15.54
CA VAL A 139 -0.94 1.39 -15.15
C VAL A 139 -1.24 1.83 -13.72
N ASN A 140 -2.44 2.35 -13.46
CA ASN A 140 -2.86 2.77 -12.13
C ASN A 140 -4.38 2.69 -11.95
N ILE A 141 -4.88 1.46 -11.91
CA ILE A 141 -6.32 1.16 -11.95
C ILE A 141 -6.73 0.54 -10.61
N VAL A 142 -7.93 0.84 -10.13
CA VAL A 142 -8.52 0.15 -8.99
C VAL A 142 -9.81 -0.53 -9.41
N THR A 143 -9.90 -1.83 -9.16
CA THR A 143 -11.16 -2.56 -9.32
C THR A 143 -11.85 -2.71 -7.98
N ILE A 144 -13.15 -2.44 -7.96
CA ILE A 144 -14.06 -2.58 -6.84
C ILE A 144 -15.14 -3.58 -7.26
N ARG A 145 -15.02 -4.78 -6.72
CA ARG A 145 -15.85 -5.93 -7.03
C ARG A 145 -16.89 -6.13 -5.94
N GLU A 146 -18.15 -6.24 -6.33
CA GLU A 146 -19.20 -6.78 -5.45
C GLU A 146 -18.85 -8.23 -5.08
N ASN A 147 -18.92 -8.59 -3.80
CA ASN A 147 -18.26 -9.79 -3.29
C ASN A 147 -19.18 -10.76 -2.52
N THR A 148 -20.50 -10.53 -2.54
CA THR A 148 -21.51 -11.28 -1.79
C THR A 148 -22.58 -11.96 -2.64
N GLU A 149 -22.86 -11.46 -3.84
CA GLU A 149 -23.91 -11.99 -4.73
C GLU A 149 -23.41 -12.17 -6.18
N GLY A 150 -24.30 -12.04 -7.17
CA GLY A 150 -24.01 -12.29 -8.58
C GLY A 150 -24.06 -13.77 -8.94
N GLU A 151 -23.21 -14.14 -9.88
CA GLU A 151 -23.03 -15.51 -10.38
C GLU A 151 -22.42 -16.43 -9.30
N TYR A 152 -21.81 -15.84 -8.27
CA TYR A 152 -21.16 -16.54 -7.15
C TYR A 152 -22.13 -16.87 -6.00
N SER A 153 -23.43 -16.69 -6.21
CA SER A 153 -24.48 -17.08 -5.25
C SER A 153 -24.43 -18.58 -4.93
N GLY A 154 -23.96 -19.40 -5.88
CA GLY A 154 -23.88 -20.85 -5.78
C GLY A 154 -25.25 -21.54 -5.93
N ILE A 155 -26.22 -20.85 -6.52
CA ILE A 155 -27.58 -21.37 -6.71
C ILE A 155 -27.64 -22.07 -8.06
N GLU A 156 -27.47 -23.39 -8.04
CA GLU A 156 -27.47 -24.23 -9.23
C GLU A 156 -28.38 -25.45 -9.04
N HIS A 157 -29.05 -25.88 -10.10
CA HIS A 157 -29.87 -27.09 -10.09
C HIS A 157 -29.99 -27.70 -11.49
N VAL A 158 -30.23 -29.01 -11.53
CA VAL A 158 -30.55 -29.75 -12.75
C VAL A 158 -32.05 -29.63 -12.96
N ILE A 159 -32.48 -29.03 -14.08
CA ILE A 159 -33.91 -28.88 -14.40
C ILE A 159 -34.45 -30.24 -14.88
N VAL A 160 -33.75 -30.84 -15.83
CA VAL A 160 -33.97 -32.19 -16.37
C VAL A 160 -32.60 -32.78 -16.70
N ASP A 161 -32.53 -34.09 -16.96
CA ASP A 161 -31.27 -34.75 -17.33
C ASP A 161 -30.57 -34.02 -18.49
N GLY A 162 -29.29 -33.69 -18.31
CA GLY A 162 -28.49 -32.91 -19.26
C GLY A 162 -28.74 -31.38 -19.28
N VAL A 163 -29.64 -30.82 -18.46
CA VAL A 163 -29.93 -29.38 -18.42
C VAL A 163 -29.70 -28.81 -17.01
N VAL A 164 -28.70 -27.93 -16.91
CA VAL A 164 -28.32 -27.26 -15.65
C VAL A 164 -28.65 -25.77 -15.73
N GLN A 165 -29.22 -25.23 -14.65
CA GLN A 165 -29.44 -23.80 -14.49
C GLN A 165 -28.56 -23.26 -13.36
N SER A 166 -27.93 -22.11 -13.63
CA SER A 166 -27.26 -21.28 -12.62
C SER A 166 -28.01 -19.95 -12.49
N ILE A 167 -28.29 -19.53 -11.26
CA ILE A 167 -29.06 -18.31 -10.98
C ILE A 167 -28.12 -17.19 -10.54
N LYS A 168 -27.98 -16.19 -11.41
CA LYS A 168 -27.37 -14.90 -11.06
C LYS A 168 -28.37 -14.07 -10.24
N LEU A 169 -27.98 -13.73 -9.02
CA LEU A 169 -28.78 -12.87 -8.14
C LEU A 169 -28.14 -11.49 -8.05
N ILE A 170 -28.91 -10.44 -8.35
CA ILE A 170 -28.52 -9.05 -8.10
C ILE A 170 -29.61 -8.40 -7.26
N THR A 171 -29.24 -7.82 -6.14
CA THR A 171 -30.16 -7.15 -5.22
C THR A 171 -29.90 -5.65 -5.19
N GLU A 172 -30.95 -4.90 -4.86
CA GLU A 172 -30.88 -3.45 -4.75
C GLU A 172 -29.91 -3.01 -3.64
N GLU A 173 -29.96 -3.66 -2.48
CA GLU A 173 -29.15 -3.34 -1.31
C GLU A 173 -27.66 -3.53 -1.59
N ALA A 174 -27.27 -4.68 -2.14
CA ALA A 174 -25.87 -4.96 -2.45
C ALA A 174 -25.33 -4.05 -3.56
N SER A 175 -26.14 -3.79 -4.59
CA SER A 175 -25.78 -2.86 -5.68
C SER A 175 -25.63 -1.42 -5.19
N LYS A 176 -26.49 -0.98 -4.26
CA LYS A 176 -26.41 0.36 -3.66
C LYS A 176 -25.13 0.53 -2.84
N ARG A 177 -24.87 -0.39 -1.89
CA ARG A 177 -23.71 -0.28 -1.00
C ARG A 177 -22.37 -0.34 -1.74
N ILE A 178 -22.25 -1.18 -2.77
CA ILE A 178 -20.99 -1.26 -3.56
C ILE A 178 -20.78 -0.01 -4.41
N ALA A 179 -21.86 0.57 -4.96
CA ALA A 179 -21.77 1.81 -5.70
C ALA A 179 -21.35 2.98 -4.81
N GLU A 180 -22.02 3.16 -3.66
CA GLU A 180 -21.67 4.20 -2.67
C GLU A 180 -20.22 4.05 -2.20
N PHE A 181 -19.81 2.81 -1.87
CA PHE A 181 -18.43 2.52 -1.49
C PHE A 181 -17.43 2.90 -2.59
N ALA A 182 -17.74 2.66 -3.87
CA ALA A 182 -16.82 2.99 -4.96
C ALA A 182 -16.59 4.49 -5.12
N PHE A 183 -17.65 5.30 -5.00
CA PHE A 183 -17.53 6.75 -5.03
C PHE A 183 -16.81 7.30 -3.80
N GLU A 184 -17.10 6.78 -2.61
CA GLU A 184 -16.40 7.15 -1.38
C GLU A 184 -14.91 6.79 -1.45
N TYR A 185 -14.60 5.58 -1.93
CA TYR A 185 -13.22 5.15 -2.17
C TYR A 185 -12.51 6.11 -3.13
N ALA A 186 -13.17 6.48 -4.24
CA ALA A 186 -12.59 7.41 -5.20
C ALA A 186 -12.25 8.76 -4.54
N ARG A 187 -13.18 9.34 -3.78
CA ARG A 187 -12.96 10.61 -3.08
C ARG A 187 -11.84 10.52 -2.04
N ASN A 188 -11.85 9.47 -1.21
CA ASN A 188 -10.86 9.27 -0.14
C ASN A 188 -9.45 9.00 -0.67
N ASN A 189 -9.33 8.49 -1.90
CA ASN A 189 -8.05 8.17 -2.54
C ASN A 189 -7.70 9.13 -3.69
N GLN A 190 -8.34 10.30 -3.73
CA GLN A 190 -8.04 11.37 -4.70
C GLN A 190 -8.13 10.89 -6.16
N ARG A 191 -9.05 9.96 -6.43
CA ARG A 191 -9.41 9.53 -7.77
C ARG A 191 -10.49 10.45 -8.32
N SER A 192 -10.57 10.49 -9.64
CA SER A 192 -11.41 11.47 -10.35
C SER A 192 -12.51 10.83 -11.17
N HIS A 193 -12.39 9.53 -11.49
CA HIS A 193 -13.34 8.83 -12.34
C HIS A 193 -13.76 7.49 -11.75
N VAL A 194 -15.06 7.20 -11.81
CA VAL A 194 -15.65 5.89 -11.52
C VAL A 194 -16.38 5.40 -12.76
N THR A 195 -16.07 4.19 -13.22
CA THR A 195 -16.74 3.54 -14.35
C THR A 195 -17.51 2.32 -13.85
N ALA A 196 -18.83 2.28 -14.05
CA ALA A 196 -19.64 1.09 -13.81
C ALA A 196 -19.51 0.13 -15.00
N VAL A 197 -19.03 -1.09 -14.74
CA VAL A 197 -18.88 -2.14 -15.75
C VAL A 197 -20.06 -3.10 -15.69
N HIS A 198 -20.74 -3.30 -16.83
CA HIS A 198 -21.98 -4.06 -16.88
C HIS A 198 -22.19 -4.77 -18.23
N LYS A 199 -23.25 -5.57 -18.35
CA LYS A 199 -23.71 -6.18 -19.61
C LYS A 199 -25.23 -6.07 -19.76
N ALA A 200 -25.75 -4.89 -19.43
CA ALA A 200 -27.20 -4.60 -19.38
C ALA A 200 -27.90 -4.66 -20.75
N ASN A 201 -27.16 -4.70 -21.86
CA ASN A 201 -27.73 -4.95 -23.20
C ASN A 201 -28.32 -6.37 -23.33
N ILE A 202 -27.70 -7.35 -22.66
CA ILE A 202 -28.17 -8.73 -22.59
C ILE A 202 -28.93 -8.96 -21.29
N MET A 203 -28.30 -8.64 -20.15
CA MET A 203 -28.86 -8.83 -18.81
C MET A 203 -29.65 -7.60 -18.34
N ARG A 204 -30.76 -7.33 -19.04
CA ARG A 204 -31.55 -6.09 -18.88
C ARG A 204 -32.07 -5.86 -17.46
N MET A 205 -32.42 -6.92 -16.74
CA MET A 205 -32.99 -6.81 -15.38
C MET A 205 -31.91 -6.76 -14.31
N SER A 206 -31.01 -7.75 -14.27
CA SER A 206 -29.97 -7.86 -13.23
C SER A 206 -28.94 -6.74 -13.33
N ASP A 207 -28.26 -6.61 -14.47
CA ASP A 207 -27.24 -5.58 -14.66
C ASP A 207 -27.89 -4.20 -14.82
N GLY A 208 -29.14 -4.14 -15.31
CA GLY A 208 -29.92 -2.92 -15.31
C GLY A 208 -30.23 -2.41 -13.90
N LEU A 209 -30.49 -3.30 -12.92
CA LEU A 209 -30.65 -2.91 -11.51
C LEU A 209 -29.35 -2.38 -10.93
N PHE A 210 -28.24 -3.09 -11.11
CA PHE A 210 -26.92 -2.64 -10.68
C PHE A 210 -26.60 -1.24 -11.23
N LEU A 211 -26.77 -1.04 -12.54
CA LEU A 211 -26.48 0.23 -13.21
C LEU A 211 -27.34 1.38 -12.70
N ARG A 212 -28.62 1.15 -12.42
CA ARG A 212 -29.50 2.17 -11.80
C ARG A 212 -28.95 2.63 -10.45
N LYS A 213 -28.51 1.71 -9.59
CA LYS A 213 -27.93 2.07 -8.29
C LYS A 213 -26.61 2.81 -8.41
N CYS A 214 -25.78 2.48 -9.41
CA CYS A 214 -24.58 3.28 -9.72
C CYS A 214 -24.91 4.71 -10.16
N ARG A 215 -25.94 4.90 -11.00
CA ARG A 215 -26.42 6.23 -11.41
C ARG A 215 -26.91 7.06 -10.22
N GLU A 216 -27.71 6.45 -9.35
CA GLU A 216 -28.19 7.08 -8.11
C GLU A 216 -27.02 7.51 -7.19
N ALA A 217 -26.00 6.67 -7.03
CA ALA A 217 -24.79 7.03 -6.26
C ALA A 217 -24.02 8.20 -6.91
N ALA A 218 -23.92 8.21 -8.25
CA ALA A 218 -23.29 9.29 -9.01
C ALA A 218 -24.05 10.62 -8.86
N GLU A 219 -25.37 10.59 -8.68
CA GLU A 219 -26.16 11.80 -8.40
C GLU A 219 -25.77 12.48 -7.09
N ASN A 220 -25.36 11.69 -6.10
CA ASN A 220 -24.91 12.19 -4.79
C ASN A 220 -23.41 12.58 -4.77
N CYS A 221 -22.65 12.27 -5.83
CA CYS A 221 -21.20 12.48 -5.90
C CYS A 221 -20.79 13.20 -7.19
N LYS A 222 -21.21 14.46 -7.35
CA LYS A 222 -20.98 15.27 -8.57
C LYS A 222 -19.51 15.67 -8.80
N ASP A 223 -18.65 15.54 -7.80
CA ASP A 223 -17.21 15.78 -7.87
C ASP A 223 -16.43 14.65 -8.56
N ILE A 224 -17.03 13.47 -8.70
CA ILE A 224 -16.42 12.31 -9.38
C ILE A 224 -17.10 12.11 -10.73
N LYS A 225 -16.32 12.04 -11.80
CA LYS A 225 -16.87 11.76 -13.14
C LYS A 225 -17.33 10.30 -13.21
N PHE A 226 -18.58 10.11 -13.63
CA PHE A 226 -19.19 8.79 -13.77
C PHE A 226 -19.28 8.37 -15.24
N ASN A 227 -18.82 7.16 -15.55
CA ASN A 227 -18.95 6.53 -16.85
C ASN A 227 -19.65 5.16 -16.72
N GLU A 228 -20.19 4.67 -17.83
CA GLU A 228 -20.77 3.34 -17.95
C GLU A 228 -20.18 2.64 -19.15
N MET A 229 -19.74 1.40 -18.99
CA MET A 229 -19.13 0.64 -20.09
C MET A 229 -19.53 -0.82 -20.06
N TYR A 230 -19.67 -1.40 -21.25
CA TYR A 230 -19.90 -2.83 -21.38
C TYR A 230 -18.63 -3.63 -21.05
N LEU A 231 -18.80 -4.78 -20.38
CA LEU A 231 -17.70 -5.65 -19.96
C LEU A 231 -16.72 -5.98 -21.10
N ASP A 232 -17.22 -6.35 -22.27
CA ASP A 232 -16.42 -6.67 -23.45
C ASP A 232 -15.64 -5.47 -23.97
N THR A 233 -16.26 -4.29 -24.00
CA THR A 233 -15.58 -3.04 -24.36
C THR A 233 -14.47 -2.72 -23.37
N VAL A 234 -14.71 -2.89 -22.06
CA VAL A 234 -13.68 -2.69 -21.04
C VAL A 234 -12.53 -3.68 -21.24
N CYS A 235 -12.79 -4.98 -21.43
CA CYS A 235 -11.73 -5.96 -21.68
C CYS A 235 -10.87 -5.59 -22.90
N LEU A 236 -11.49 -5.21 -24.01
CA LEU A 236 -10.78 -4.81 -25.23
C LEU A 236 -9.94 -3.55 -25.01
N ASN A 237 -10.54 -2.50 -24.45
CA ASN A 237 -9.89 -1.22 -24.23
C ASN A 237 -8.78 -1.33 -23.17
N MET A 238 -8.96 -2.17 -22.16
CA MET A 238 -8.00 -2.40 -21.07
C MET A 238 -6.67 -2.95 -21.57
N VAL A 239 -6.70 -3.88 -22.52
CA VAL A 239 -5.47 -4.45 -23.11
C VAL A 239 -4.86 -3.55 -24.17
N GLN A 240 -5.62 -2.60 -24.73
CA GLN A 240 -5.13 -1.64 -25.72
C GLN A 240 -4.49 -0.41 -25.05
N ASP A 241 -5.18 0.20 -24.10
CA ASP A 241 -4.73 1.37 -23.37
C ASP A 241 -5.35 1.38 -21.95
N PRO A 242 -4.66 0.82 -20.95
CA PRO A 242 -5.16 0.81 -19.57
C PRO A 242 -5.18 2.21 -18.92
N SER A 243 -4.48 3.21 -19.46
CA SER A 243 -4.37 4.55 -18.86
C SER A 243 -5.70 5.33 -18.86
N GLN A 244 -6.68 4.90 -19.66
CA GLN A 244 -8.02 5.49 -19.72
C GLN A 244 -8.89 5.19 -18.48
N PHE A 245 -8.47 4.24 -17.63
CA PHE A 245 -9.26 3.77 -16.48
C PHE A 245 -8.67 4.25 -15.15
N ASP A 246 -9.57 4.53 -14.20
CA ASP A 246 -9.22 4.96 -12.84
C ASP A 246 -9.84 3.98 -11.82
N VAL A 247 -11.08 4.22 -11.36
CA VAL A 247 -11.83 3.28 -10.52
C VAL A 247 -12.90 2.57 -11.35
N LEU A 248 -12.93 1.23 -11.29
CA LEU A 248 -13.95 0.39 -11.92
C LEU A 248 -14.81 -0.28 -10.85
N VAL A 249 -16.14 -0.13 -10.93
CA VAL A 249 -17.08 -0.81 -10.04
C VAL A 249 -17.95 -1.80 -10.82
N MET A 250 -18.13 -3.02 -10.30
CA MET A 250 -18.79 -4.09 -11.06
C MET A 250 -19.34 -5.25 -10.23
N PRO A 251 -20.31 -6.02 -10.76
CA PRO A 251 -20.77 -7.29 -10.20
C PRO A 251 -19.66 -8.34 -10.06
N ASN A 252 -19.96 -9.37 -9.26
CA ASN A 252 -18.98 -10.32 -8.74
C ASN A 252 -18.12 -11.03 -9.80
N LEU A 253 -18.72 -11.70 -10.79
CA LEU A 253 -17.96 -12.43 -11.81
C LEU A 253 -17.11 -11.51 -12.69
N TYR A 254 -17.61 -10.32 -13.02
CA TYR A 254 -16.87 -9.39 -13.86
C TYR A 254 -15.65 -8.87 -13.12
N GLY A 255 -15.80 -8.59 -11.83
CA GLY A 255 -14.73 -8.16 -10.95
C GLY A 255 -13.63 -9.20 -10.83
N ASP A 256 -14.01 -10.48 -10.75
CA ASP A 256 -13.06 -11.59 -10.76
C ASP A 256 -12.18 -11.57 -12.02
N ILE A 257 -12.83 -11.59 -13.20
CA ILE A 257 -12.15 -11.65 -14.49
C ILE A 257 -11.32 -10.40 -14.75
N LEU A 258 -11.89 -9.21 -14.56
CA LEU A 258 -11.20 -7.96 -14.88
C LEU A 258 -10.04 -7.66 -13.92
N SER A 259 -10.17 -8.00 -12.64
CA SER A 259 -9.08 -7.76 -11.70
C SER A 259 -7.88 -8.68 -11.95
N ASP A 260 -8.11 -9.94 -12.35
CA ASP A 260 -7.04 -10.85 -12.77
C ASP A 260 -6.42 -10.42 -14.11
N LEU A 261 -7.22 -9.88 -15.04
CA LEU A 261 -6.70 -9.24 -16.26
C LEU A 261 -5.78 -8.06 -15.90
N CYS A 262 -6.22 -7.16 -15.01
CA CYS A 262 -5.42 -6.02 -14.56
C CYS A 262 -4.12 -6.46 -13.86
N ALA A 263 -4.15 -7.55 -13.10
CA ALA A 263 -2.94 -8.13 -12.52
C ALA A 263 -1.91 -8.50 -13.61
N GLY A 264 -2.36 -9.12 -14.70
CA GLY A 264 -1.52 -9.44 -15.86
C GLY A 264 -0.82 -8.22 -16.48
N LEU A 265 -1.43 -7.03 -16.41
CA LEU A 265 -0.84 -5.79 -16.93
C LEU A 265 0.35 -5.29 -16.12
N ILE A 266 0.43 -5.64 -14.83
CA ILE A 266 1.44 -5.09 -13.90
C ILE A 266 2.50 -6.11 -13.47
N GLY A 267 2.43 -7.35 -13.97
CA GLY A 267 3.39 -8.42 -13.65
C GLY A 267 2.80 -9.71 -13.11
N GLY A 268 1.48 -9.80 -13.01
CA GLY A 268 0.76 -10.99 -12.59
C GLY A 268 0.41 -11.00 -11.10
N LEU A 269 -0.19 -12.11 -10.68
CA LEU A 269 -0.83 -12.25 -9.36
C LEU A 269 0.16 -12.19 -8.18
N GLY A 270 1.46 -12.41 -8.41
CA GLY A 270 2.52 -12.35 -7.39
C GLY A 270 2.75 -10.96 -6.80
N VAL A 271 2.28 -9.92 -7.47
CA VAL A 271 2.45 -8.51 -7.06
C VAL A 271 1.12 -7.78 -6.84
N THR A 272 -0.02 -8.45 -7.00
CA THR A 272 -1.35 -7.80 -6.90
C THR A 272 -1.93 -7.96 -5.50
N PRO A 273 -2.11 -6.86 -4.75
CA PRO A 273 -2.74 -6.92 -3.44
C PRO A 273 -4.27 -6.90 -3.52
N SER A 274 -4.93 -7.30 -2.43
CA SER A 274 -6.38 -7.11 -2.30
C SER A 274 -6.85 -6.87 -0.87
N GLY A 275 -7.98 -6.18 -0.75
CA GLY A 275 -8.68 -5.96 0.51
C GLY A 275 -10.17 -6.27 0.38
N ASN A 276 -10.69 -7.12 1.26
CA ASN A 276 -12.12 -7.38 1.39
C ASN A 276 -12.66 -6.53 2.53
N ILE A 277 -13.51 -5.56 2.21
CA ILE A 277 -14.07 -4.60 3.14
C ILE A 277 -15.52 -5.01 3.42
N GLY A 278 -15.87 -5.09 4.70
CA GLY A 278 -17.22 -5.38 5.16
C GLY A 278 -17.87 -4.20 5.86
N ALA A 279 -19.11 -4.42 6.27
CA ALA A 279 -19.82 -3.48 7.11
C ALA A 279 -19.20 -3.41 8.52
N ASN A 280 -19.48 -2.34 9.27
CA ASN A 280 -19.09 -2.18 10.67
C ASN A 280 -17.58 -2.23 10.94
N GLY A 281 -16.77 -1.83 9.96
CA GLY A 281 -15.32 -1.72 10.08
C GLY A 281 -14.57 -3.06 10.05
N VAL A 282 -15.22 -4.17 9.68
CA VAL A 282 -14.51 -5.45 9.46
C VAL A 282 -13.79 -5.41 8.11
N ALA A 283 -12.52 -5.80 8.07
CA ALA A 283 -11.76 -5.92 6.84
C ALA A 283 -10.77 -7.08 6.88
N ILE A 284 -10.65 -7.81 5.77
CA ILE A 284 -9.65 -8.86 5.58
C ILE A 284 -8.82 -8.56 4.35
N PHE A 285 -7.52 -8.36 4.54
CA PHE A 285 -6.55 -8.13 3.47
C PHE A 285 -5.88 -9.43 3.07
N GLU A 286 -5.75 -9.68 1.77
CA GLU A 286 -5.26 -10.96 1.25
C GLU A 286 -4.53 -10.81 -0.09
N SER A 287 -3.58 -11.69 -0.34
CA SER A 287 -3.01 -11.86 -1.69
C SER A 287 -4.04 -12.45 -2.65
N VAL A 288 -4.01 -12.03 -3.92
CA VAL A 288 -4.92 -12.57 -4.95
C VAL A 288 -4.51 -13.99 -5.40
N HIS A 289 -3.22 -14.31 -5.39
CA HIS A 289 -2.72 -15.59 -5.87
C HIS A 289 -3.18 -16.79 -5.00
N GLY A 290 -3.14 -17.98 -5.60
CA GLY A 290 -3.44 -19.25 -4.91
C GLY A 290 -2.31 -19.75 -4.01
N THR A 291 -2.41 -21.03 -3.61
CA THR A 291 -1.51 -21.67 -2.63
C THR A 291 -0.14 -22.10 -3.19
N ALA A 292 0.04 -22.09 -4.52
CA ALA A 292 1.27 -22.47 -5.21
C ALA A 292 1.96 -23.73 -4.62
N PRO A 293 1.28 -24.89 -4.61
CA PRO A 293 1.74 -26.08 -3.88
C PRO A 293 3.05 -26.66 -4.40
N ASP A 294 3.41 -26.36 -5.65
CA ASP A 294 4.64 -26.79 -6.32
C ASP A 294 5.89 -26.12 -5.75
N ILE A 295 5.77 -24.94 -5.13
CA ILE A 295 6.88 -24.19 -4.52
C ILE A 295 6.75 -24.02 -2.99
N ALA A 296 5.68 -24.54 -2.38
CA ALA A 296 5.45 -24.48 -0.95
C ALA A 296 6.62 -25.08 -0.14
N GLY A 297 7.14 -24.31 0.84
CA GLY A 297 8.23 -24.73 1.72
C GLY A 297 9.61 -24.77 1.05
N LYS A 298 9.76 -24.24 -0.16
CA LYS A 298 11.03 -24.21 -0.90
C LYS A 298 11.78 -22.88 -0.77
N ASP A 299 11.26 -21.90 -0.03
CA ASP A 299 11.85 -20.57 0.12
C ASP A 299 11.96 -19.84 -1.22
N MET A 300 10.94 -20.00 -2.07
CA MET A 300 10.88 -19.49 -3.44
C MET A 300 9.71 -18.54 -3.69
N ALA A 301 8.77 -18.43 -2.75
CA ALA A 301 7.58 -17.62 -2.96
C ALA A 301 7.90 -16.13 -2.96
N ASN A 302 7.17 -15.36 -3.77
CA ASN A 302 7.23 -13.91 -3.72
C ASN A 302 6.24 -13.38 -2.66
N PRO A 303 6.71 -12.72 -1.59
CA PRO A 303 5.82 -12.19 -0.56
C PRO A 303 5.14 -10.86 -0.96
N THR A 304 5.45 -10.30 -2.14
CA THR A 304 5.03 -8.94 -2.54
C THR A 304 3.52 -8.73 -2.49
N ALA A 305 2.71 -9.63 -3.07
CA ALA A 305 1.25 -9.48 -3.06
C ALA A 305 0.67 -9.39 -1.62
N LEU A 306 1.10 -10.28 -0.72
CA LEU A 306 0.62 -10.26 0.67
C LEU A 306 1.18 -9.06 1.43
N LEU A 307 2.44 -8.68 1.19
CA LEU A 307 3.05 -7.50 1.80
C LEU A 307 2.31 -6.22 1.39
N LEU A 308 1.99 -6.04 0.12
CA LEU A 308 1.23 -4.90 -0.39
C LEU A 308 -0.21 -4.91 0.14
N SER A 309 -0.81 -6.09 0.35
CA SER A 309 -2.10 -6.21 1.02
C SER A 309 -2.02 -5.78 2.49
N ALA A 310 -0.92 -6.12 3.17
CA ALA A 310 -0.65 -5.64 4.53
C ALA A 310 -0.36 -4.13 4.58
N VAL A 311 0.23 -3.55 3.52
CA VAL A 311 0.34 -2.09 3.35
C VAL A 311 -1.05 -1.45 3.22
N MET A 312 -1.95 -2.03 2.40
CA MET A 312 -3.34 -1.57 2.31
C MET A 312 -4.04 -1.63 3.68
N MET A 313 -3.81 -2.69 4.45
CA MET A 313 -4.30 -2.82 5.83
C MET A 313 -3.80 -1.67 6.72
N LEU A 314 -2.50 -1.37 6.70
CA LEU A 314 -1.95 -0.26 7.48
C LEU A 314 -2.57 1.08 7.08
N ARG A 315 -2.84 1.32 5.79
CA ARG A 315 -3.53 2.54 5.33
C ARG A 315 -4.97 2.59 5.84
N HIS A 316 -5.69 1.47 5.82
CA HIS A 316 -7.05 1.36 6.35
C HIS A 316 -7.10 1.63 7.87
N MET A 317 -6.07 1.21 8.61
CA MET A 317 -5.92 1.46 10.05
C MET A 317 -5.43 2.88 10.40
N GLY A 318 -5.17 3.74 9.40
CA GLY A 318 -4.63 5.09 9.58
C GLY A 318 -3.11 5.14 9.85
N LEU A 319 -2.40 4.02 9.73
CA LEU A 319 -0.96 3.88 9.94
C LEU A 319 -0.16 4.22 8.66
N HIS A 320 -0.48 5.35 8.03
CA HIS A 320 0.04 5.73 6.71
C HIS A 320 1.57 5.84 6.65
N LYS A 321 2.22 6.28 7.74
CA LYS A 321 3.68 6.41 7.79
C LYS A 321 4.39 5.06 7.69
N HIS A 322 3.88 4.06 8.41
CA HIS A 322 4.39 2.69 8.34
C HIS A 322 4.10 2.06 6.99
N ALA A 323 2.90 2.26 6.47
CA ALA A 323 2.51 1.80 5.14
C ALA A 323 3.46 2.31 4.06
N SER A 324 3.66 3.63 3.95
CA SER A 324 4.54 4.22 2.94
C SER A 324 5.99 3.80 3.12
N LYS A 325 6.48 3.65 4.35
CA LYS A 325 7.85 3.20 4.62
C LYS A 325 8.09 1.77 4.10
N ILE A 326 7.17 0.85 4.37
CA ILE A 326 7.27 -0.55 3.95
C ILE A 326 7.12 -0.67 2.43
N GLU A 327 6.13 0.02 1.86
CA GLU A 327 5.88 0.07 0.42
C GLU A 327 7.08 0.61 -0.36
N SER A 328 7.63 1.75 0.04
CA SER A 328 8.83 2.30 -0.60
C SER A 328 10.02 1.35 -0.49
N ALA A 329 10.23 0.69 0.65
CA ALA A 329 11.32 -0.27 0.77
C ALA A 329 11.15 -1.49 -0.15
N CYS A 330 9.91 -1.97 -0.32
CA CYS A 330 9.59 -3.05 -1.27
C CYS A 330 9.86 -2.61 -2.72
N PHE A 331 9.29 -1.48 -3.15
CA PHE A 331 9.49 -0.99 -4.52
C PHE A 331 10.94 -0.64 -4.82
N GLU A 332 11.68 -0.04 -3.89
CA GLU A 332 13.11 0.23 -4.05
C GLU A 332 13.94 -1.06 -4.15
N THR A 333 13.52 -2.15 -3.49
CA THR A 333 14.16 -3.47 -3.66
C THR A 333 13.91 -4.01 -5.05
N ILE A 334 12.66 -3.92 -5.53
CA ILE A 334 12.30 -4.38 -6.87
C ILE A 334 13.05 -3.57 -7.94
N LYS A 335 13.10 -2.25 -7.77
CA LYS A 335 13.77 -1.31 -8.67
C LYS A 335 15.27 -1.52 -8.78
N ASP A 336 15.95 -1.87 -7.68
CA ASP A 336 17.39 -2.16 -7.69
C ASP A 336 17.73 -3.44 -8.47
N GLY A 337 16.78 -4.36 -8.61
CA GLY A 337 16.90 -5.56 -9.45
C GLY A 337 17.90 -6.62 -8.98
N LYS A 338 18.60 -6.41 -7.86
CA LYS A 338 19.67 -7.31 -7.37
C LYS A 338 19.14 -8.50 -6.58
N VAL A 339 18.15 -8.27 -5.72
CA VAL A 339 17.54 -9.30 -4.87
C VAL A 339 16.09 -9.40 -5.31
N LEU A 340 15.82 -10.35 -6.20
CA LEU A 340 14.51 -10.56 -6.81
C LEU A 340 14.17 -12.05 -6.77
N THR A 341 12.91 -12.38 -6.48
CA THR A 341 12.39 -13.73 -6.60
C THR A 341 12.25 -14.14 -8.07
N LYS A 342 12.04 -15.43 -8.30
CA LYS A 342 12.07 -16.02 -9.65
C LYS A 342 11.00 -15.47 -10.59
N ASP A 343 9.80 -15.23 -10.09
CA ASP A 343 8.68 -14.62 -10.81
C ASP A 343 8.94 -13.16 -11.21
N LEU A 344 9.79 -12.46 -10.44
CA LEU A 344 10.28 -11.13 -10.77
C LEU A 344 11.51 -11.14 -11.69
N GLY A 345 11.96 -12.31 -12.15
CA GLY A 345 13.11 -12.47 -13.04
C GLY A 345 14.46 -12.61 -12.34
N GLY A 346 14.48 -12.75 -11.01
CA GLY A 346 15.70 -13.00 -10.24
C GLY A 346 15.93 -14.47 -9.87
N ASN A 347 16.85 -14.71 -8.93
CA ASN A 347 17.18 -16.05 -8.41
C ASN A 347 17.25 -16.08 -6.87
N SER A 348 16.82 -15.00 -6.20
CA SER A 348 16.87 -14.91 -4.75
C SER A 348 15.74 -15.70 -4.11
N LYS A 349 16.00 -16.16 -2.89
CA LYS A 349 15.02 -16.82 -2.04
C LYS A 349 14.00 -15.84 -1.46
N CYS A 350 12.86 -16.36 -0.98
CA CYS A 350 11.89 -15.55 -0.25
C CYS A 350 12.57 -14.85 0.93
N SER A 351 13.35 -15.59 1.74
CA SER A 351 14.06 -15.05 2.91
C SER A 351 15.04 -13.93 2.56
N GLU A 352 15.79 -14.08 1.46
CA GLU A 352 16.77 -13.09 1.00
C GLU A 352 16.08 -11.79 0.56
N PHE A 353 14.97 -11.92 -0.16
CA PHE A 353 14.13 -10.79 -0.55
C PHE A 353 13.55 -10.08 0.67
N THR A 354 13.04 -10.82 1.65
CA THR A 354 12.56 -10.28 2.93
C THR A 354 13.66 -9.51 3.67
N ASP A 355 14.88 -10.05 3.73
CA ASP A 355 16.00 -9.46 4.45
C ASP A 355 16.46 -8.15 3.83
N GLU A 356 16.48 -8.07 2.49
CA GLU A 356 16.81 -6.83 1.79
C GLU A 356 15.76 -5.74 2.02
N ILE A 357 14.46 -6.10 2.01
CA ILE A 357 13.39 -5.16 2.36
C ILE A 357 13.57 -4.69 3.81
N CYS A 358 13.80 -5.60 4.77
CA CYS A 358 14.05 -5.26 6.17
C CYS A 358 15.22 -4.29 6.33
N ARG A 359 16.32 -4.53 5.62
CA ARG A 359 17.50 -3.65 5.61
C ARG A 359 17.13 -2.24 5.16
N ARG A 360 16.39 -2.10 4.06
CA ARG A 360 15.95 -0.79 3.53
C ARG A 360 15.00 -0.06 4.48
N VAL A 361 14.04 -0.77 5.05
CA VAL A 361 13.12 -0.23 6.06
C VAL A 361 13.90 0.35 7.25
N GLN A 362 14.96 -0.33 7.71
CA GLN A 362 15.77 0.11 8.84
C GLN A 362 16.70 1.29 8.50
N ILE A 363 17.25 1.35 7.29
CA ILE A 363 18.09 2.48 6.84
C ILE A 363 17.31 3.79 6.86
N VAL A 364 16.10 3.79 6.32
CA VAL A 364 15.20 4.96 6.36
C VAL A 364 14.98 5.43 7.80
N THR A 365 14.88 4.48 8.75
CA THR A 365 14.71 4.77 10.18
C THR A 365 15.95 5.43 10.79
N ARG A 366 17.15 4.94 10.47
CA ARG A 366 18.40 5.47 11.00
C ARG A 366 18.69 6.87 10.47
N VAL A 367 18.44 7.15 9.19
CA VAL A 367 18.61 8.50 8.63
C VAL A 367 17.67 9.49 9.31
N LEU A 368 16.39 9.14 9.46
CA LEU A 368 15.42 9.98 10.18
C LEU A 368 15.80 10.21 11.65
N LEU A 369 16.29 9.18 12.35
CA LEU A 369 16.74 9.29 13.74
C LEU A 369 17.98 10.18 13.86
N ILE A 370 19.01 9.97 13.04
CA ILE A 370 20.23 10.78 13.04
C ILE A 370 19.88 12.26 12.75
N TRP A 371 18.93 12.52 11.86
CA TRP A 371 18.49 13.89 11.55
C TRP A 371 17.63 14.51 12.64
N SER A 372 16.78 13.73 13.32
CA SER A 372 16.07 14.20 14.51
C SER A 372 17.04 14.53 15.66
N TYR A 373 18.18 13.83 15.73
CA TYR A 373 19.24 14.06 16.71
C TYR A 373 20.19 15.20 16.33
N GLN A 374 20.45 15.41 15.04
CA GLN A 374 21.35 16.46 14.53
C GLN A 374 20.62 17.77 14.18
N GLY A 375 19.29 17.81 14.30
CA GLY A 375 18.44 18.87 13.76
C GLY A 375 17.60 19.63 14.77
N ILE A 376 18.11 20.05 15.94
CA ILE A 376 17.53 21.18 16.69
C ILE A 376 18.62 22.06 17.33
N ALA A 377 19.20 22.93 16.52
CA ALA A 377 19.40 24.34 16.85
C ALA A 377 19.80 25.08 15.56
N SER A 378 19.01 26.07 15.14
CA SER A 378 19.39 27.17 14.23
C SER A 378 19.43 26.99 12.69
N ILE A 379 18.35 26.54 12.01
CA ILE A 379 18.15 26.83 10.56
C ILE A 379 16.66 27.13 10.23
N PRO A 380 16.33 28.22 9.51
CA PRO A 380 14.94 28.54 9.09
C PRO A 380 14.41 27.64 7.95
N VAL A 381 13.08 27.60 7.84
CA VAL A 381 12.27 26.56 7.17
C VAL A 381 12.24 26.54 5.62
N PRO A 382 12.52 27.60 4.82
CA PRO A 382 12.20 27.54 3.37
C PRO A 382 13.14 26.69 2.50
N ASP A 383 14.36 26.36 2.93
CA ASP A 383 15.37 25.69 2.08
C ASP A 383 15.46 24.16 2.28
N LYS A 384 14.57 23.57 3.08
CA LYS A 384 14.67 22.16 3.48
C LYS A 384 14.31 21.19 2.35
N GLU A 385 13.29 21.49 1.55
CA GLU A 385 12.80 20.56 0.51
C GLU A 385 13.76 20.47 -0.69
N ILE A 386 14.37 21.59 -1.11
CA ILE A 386 15.34 21.63 -2.21
C ILE A 386 16.65 20.93 -1.82
N ALA A 387 17.06 21.04 -0.56
CA ALA A 387 18.25 20.35 -0.04
C ALA A 387 18.05 18.82 0.05
N ILE A 388 16.85 18.35 0.41
CA ILE A 388 16.50 16.93 0.51
C ILE A 388 16.57 16.25 -0.87
N VAL A 389 16.01 16.90 -1.91
CA VAL A 389 15.97 16.33 -3.27
C VAL A 389 17.38 16.26 -3.89
N LYS A 390 18.23 17.26 -3.69
CA LYS A 390 19.62 17.25 -4.23
C LYS A 390 20.55 16.27 -3.51
N LEU A 391 20.38 16.03 -2.21
CA LEU A 391 21.24 15.11 -1.45
C LEU A 391 20.88 13.63 -1.65
N LEU A 392 19.60 13.32 -1.90
CA LEU A 392 19.18 11.96 -2.28
C LEU A 392 19.79 11.55 -3.63
N SER A 393 19.98 12.49 -4.57
CA SER A 393 20.69 12.22 -5.83
C SER A 393 22.18 11.97 -5.61
N MET A 394 22.84 12.64 -4.66
CA MET A 394 24.28 12.45 -4.42
C MET A 394 24.63 11.16 -3.67
N ALA A 395 23.70 10.60 -2.90
CA ALA A 395 23.90 9.33 -2.17
C ALA A 395 23.84 8.10 -3.07
N GLN A 396 23.29 8.22 -4.29
CA GLN A 396 23.28 7.16 -5.30
C GLN A 396 24.67 6.94 -5.95
N ASP A 397 25.56 7.93 -5.90
CA ASP A 397 26.82 7.93 -6.66
C ASP A 397 28.05 7.37 -5.90
N TYR A 398 27.96 7.04 -4.60
CA TYR A 398 29.12 6.57 -3.81
C TYR A 398 28.82 5.36 -2.90
N PRO A 399 28.99 4.12 -3.39
CA PRO A 399 28.57 2.91 -2.68
C PRO A 399 29.60 2.31 -1.69
N SER A 400 30.65 3.03 -1.27
CA SER A 400 31.62 2.46 -0.32
C SER A 400 32.16 3.47 0.70
N TRP A 401 31.68 3.41 1.95
CA TRP A 401 32.43 3.92 3.10
C TRP A 401 32.27 2.95 4.30
N PRO A 402 33.36 2.25 4.71
CA PRO A 402 33.36 1.39 5.87
C PRO A 402 33.53 2.20 7.17
N GLY A 403 33.06 1.62 8.27
CA GLY A 403 32.89 2.29 9.56
C GLY A 403 34.14 2.98 10.12
N GLY A 404 33.88 4.04 10.89
CA GLY A 404 34.87 4.73 11.70
C GLY A 404 34.35 6.09 12.12
N PHE A 405 34.24 6.32 13.43
CA PHE A 405 34.06 7.67 13.99
C PHE A 405 35.17 8.58 13.43
N LEU A 406 34.80 9.60 12.65
CA LEU A 406 35.73 10.64 12.24
C LEU A 406 35.55 11.88 13.14
N GLN A 407 36.59 12.19 13.90
CA GLN A 407 36.81 13.53 14.45
C GLN A 407 36.75 14.55 13.31
N ILE A 408 35.81 15.49 13.39
CA ILE A 408 35.73 16.63 12.47
C ILE A 408 36.85 17.62 12.87
N PRO A 409 37.82 17.95 11.99
CA PRO A 409 38.73 19.05 12.27
C PRO A 409 37.95 20.37 12.17
N SER A 410 38.22 21.28 13.10
CA SER A 410 37.59 22.60 13.18
C SER A 410 37.88 23.45 11.93
N ILE A 411 36.91 23.52 11.01
CA ILE A 411 36.96 24.45 9.86
C ILE A 411 36.31 25.80 10.25
N PRO A 412 36.99 26.95 10.09
CA PRO A 412 36.47 28.25 10.49
C PRO A 412 35.23 28.72 9.71
N ARG A 413 34.31 29.41 10.41
CA ARG A 413 33.00 29.88 9.94
C ARG A 413 32.99 30.68 8.63
N LYS A 414 34.08 31.33 8.23
CA LYS A 414 34.13 32.21 7.04
C LYS A 414 34.13 31.46 5.71
N THR A 415 34.56 30.19 5.66
CA THR A 415 34.66 29.43 4.41
C THR A 415 33.29 28.87 3.94
N ARG A 416 32.32 28.73 4.86
CA ARG A 416 30.96 28.24 4.53
C ARG A 416 30.18 29.21 3.65
N LEU A 417 30.23 30.51 3.92
CA LEU A 417 29.46 31.49 3.14
C LEU A 417 30.02 31.68 1.72
N HIS A 418 31.33 31.58 1.53
CA HIS A 418 31.95 31.85 0.24
C HIS A 418 31.69 30.74 -0.79
N GLN A 419 31.66 29.47 -0.35
CA GLN A 419 31.26 28.35 -1.22
C GLN A 419 29.75 28.34 -1.49
N PHE A 420 28.93 28.76 -0.51
CA PHE A 420 27.48 28.87 -0.67
C PHE A 420 27.08 29.98 -1.66
N HIS A 421 27.78 31.12 -1.66
CA HIS A 421 27.55 32.21 -2.62
C HIS A 421 27.99 31.87 -4.05
N LYS A 422 29.09 31.11 -4.24
CA LYS A 422 29.50 30.63 -5.57
C LYS A 422 28.49 29.65 -6.18
N LEU A 423 27.84 28.84 -5.36
CA LEU A 423 26.83 27.86 -5.80
C LEU A 423 25.49 28.52 -6.16
N LEU A 424 25.12 29.62 -5.47
CA LEU A 424 23.93 30.41 -5.80
C LEU A 424 24.12 31.27 -7.06
N GLY A 425 25.34 31.74 -7.32
CA GLY A 425 25.66 32.53 -8.52
C GLY A 425 25.51 31.75 -9.83
N SER A 426 25.68 30.42 -9.84
CA SER A 426 25.49 29.62 -11.04
C SER A 426 24.02 29.25 -11.32
N LEU A 427 23.11 29.50 -10.37
CA LEU A 427 21.68 29.18 -10.47
C LEU A 427 20.81 30.38 -10.86
N ALA A 428 21.35 31.61 -10.87
CA ALA A 428 20.64 32.84 -11.25
C ALA A 428 20.51 33.06 -12.78
N GLY A 429 20.58 31.99 -13.57
CA GLY A 429 20.52 32.03 -15.04
C GLY A 429 19.17 31.62 -15.66
N GLN A 430 18.14 31.32 -14.86
CA GLN A 430 16.82 30.96 -15.40
C GLN A 430 15.71 31.73 -14.70
N HIS A 431 14.95 32.45 -15.53
CA HIS A 431 13.92 33.43 -15.23
C HIS A 431 12.91 33.03 -14.15
N LEU A 432 12.65 33.92 -13.19
CA LEU A 432 11.34 34.20 -12.57
C LEU A 432 11.35 35.63 -11.95
N PRO A 433 10.22 36.36 -11.91
CA PRO A 433 10.18 37.82 -11.78
C PRO A 433 10.34 38.33 -10.35
N THR A 434 11.09 39.42 -10.20
CA THR A 434 11.26 40.21 -8.99
C THR A 434 10.01 41.01 -8.64
N SER A 435 9.43 40.82 -7.46
CA SER A 435 8.83 41.94 -6.71
C SER A 435 8.78 41.66 -5.19
N ASN A 436 9.23 42.67 -4.44
CA ASN A 436 8.94 42.96 -3.04
C ASN A 436 9.50 42.05 -1.94
N TYR A 437 10.79 42.21 -1.63
CA TYR A 437 11.24 42.26 -0.23
C TYR A 437 12.38 43.28 -0.08
N GLN A 438 12.07 44.44 0.50
CA GLN A 438 13.07 45.38 1.02
C GLN A 438 13.63 44.86 2.34
N PHE A 439 14.94 44.63 2.42
CA PHE A 439 15.66 44.60 3.69
C PHE A 439 16.65 45.76 3.74
N LYS A 440 16.37 46.72 4.64
CA LYS A 440 17.29 47.79 5.04
C LYS A 440 18.39 47.19 5.92
N GLY A 441 19.65 47.41 5.55
CA GLY A 441 20.80 47.13 6.41
C GLY A 441 22.09 47.60 5.74
N ARG A 442 22.59 48.78 6.12
CA ARG A 442 23.87 49.35 5.67
C ARG A 442 25.03 48.45 6.08
N LEU A 443 25.90 48.13 5.14
CA LEU A 443 27.33 47.91 5.36
C LEU A 443 28.08 48.69 4.28
N SER A 444 28.71 49.78 4.70
CA SER A 444 29.71 50.48 3.89
C SER A 444 31.04 49.77 4.03
N THR A 445 31.66 49.40 2.92
CA THR A 445 33.12 49.48 2.76
C THR A 445 33.41 49.70 1.29
N SER A 446 33.92 50.90 1.06
CA SER A 446 34.62 51.39 -0.11
C SER A 446 35.78 50.48 -0.53
N ASP A 447 36.13 50.62 -1.81
CA ASP A 447 37.44 50.32 -2.42
C ASP A 447 37.88 48.85 -2.52
N LEU A 448 37.58 48.25 -3.68
CA LEU A 448 38.55 47.45 -4.42
C LEU A 448 38.13 47.36 -5.90
N GLN A 449 38.76 48.24 -6.67
CA GLN A 449 38.80 48.29 -8.12
C GLN A 449 39.83 47.25 -8.62
N VAL A 450 39.66 46.78 -9.88
CA VAL A 450 40.71 46.23 -10.79
C VAL A 450 41.06 44.72 -10.61
N HIS A 451 41.17 43.80 -11.60
CA HIS A 451 41.18 43.74 -13.07
C HIS A 451 40.78 42.31 -13.55
N ASN A 452 40.46 42.21 -14.85
CA ASN A 452 40.26 41.02 -15.69
C ASN A 452 41.27 39.87 -15.50
N PHE A 453 40.77 38.62 -15.53
CA PHE A 453 41.06 37.60 -16.56
C PHE A 453 40.07 36.43 -16.45
#